data_AF-A0A0C9UV75-F1
#
_entry.id   AF-A0A0C9UV75-F1
#
_cell.length_a   1.000
_cell.length_b   1.000
_cell.length_c   1.000
_cell.angle_alpha   90.00
_cell.angle_beta   90.00
_cell.angle_gamma   90.00
#
_symmetry.space_group_name_H-M   'P 1'
#
loop_
_entity.id
_entity.type
_entity.pdbx_description
1 polymer ?
#
loop_
_entity_poly.entity_id
_entity_poly.type
_entity_poly.pdbx_seq_one_letter_code
_entity_poly.pdbx_strand_id
1 'polypeptide(L)'
;MSLSVRLAPSKSWISNLSWMDTGFVYLVNHSVPKEKIEEIFVLSKKFFDLSMEKKQLAPHPPSGTHHRGALPEVWPVHWPQQLPGYSAPGVEKISQHIYDMDELAKNRIKAPDVKESFECGREEDENMPNIWLPDGILPGFKETCLDFFWLLYEAELTIWGAMALGFKLPEDYFKAHHTKPDNQLRLLYYPSVAAEDLAKETITRIGAHSDFG
;
A
#
# COMPACT_ATOMS: atom_id res chain seq x y z
N MET A 1 9.64 -10.31 27.83
CA MET A 1 9.39 -11.70 27.39
C MET A 1 9.92 -11.79 25.97
N SER A 2 11.10 -12.39 25.77
CA SER A 2 11.79 -12.42 24.48
C SER A 2 11.09 -13.43 23.56
N LEU A 3 10.46 -12.94 22.48
CA LEU A 3 9.84 -13.79 21.48
C LEU A 3 10.94 -14.29 20.54
N SER A 4 11.54 -15.43 20.89
CA SER A 4 12.40 -16.18 19.97
C SER A 4 11.50 -16.76 18.88
N VAL A 5 11.53 -16.18 17.68
CA VAL A 5 11.06 -16.85 16.47
C VAL A 5 12.02 -18.01 16.23
N ARG A 6 11.73 -19.18 16.81
CA ARG A 6 12.41 -20.42 16.44
C ARG A 6 11.87 -20.89 15.09
N LEU A 7 12.37 -20.29 14.01
CA LEU A 7 12.36 -20.95 12.71
C LEU A 7 13.22 -22.21 12.87
N ALA A 8 12.60 -23.39 12.76
CA ALA A 8 13.30 -24.65 12.92
C ALA A 8 14.52 -24.69 11.96
N PRO A 9 15.73 -25.03 12.44
CA PRO A 9 16.94 -24.99 11.64
C PRO A 9 17.05 -26.27 10.80
N SER A 10 16.12 -26.50 9.87
CA SER A 10 16.40 -27.41 8.76
C SER A 10 17.07 -26.60 7.65
N LYS A 11 18.32 -26.94 7.35
CA LYS A 11 19.20 -26.26 6.38
C LYS A 11 18.69 -26.28 4.93
N SER A 12 17.45 -26.71 4.67
CA SER A 12 16.93 -27.04 3.34
C SER A 12 15.93 -26.02 2.76
N TRP A 13 15.38 -25.07 3.53
CA TRP A 13 14.45 -24.08 2.97
C TRP A 13 15.16 -22.90 2.29
N ILE A 14 16.45 -22.69 2.59
CA ILE A 14 17.24 -21.56 2.10
C ILE A 14 17.82 -21.79 0.69
N SER A 15 18.06 -23.04 0.29
CA SER A 15 18.69 -23.32 -1.02
C SER A 15 17.74 -23.20 -2.22
N ASN A 16 16.43 -23.05 -1.97
CA ASN A 16 15.39 -22.84 -2.97
C ASN A 16 14.43 -21.74 -2.49
N LEU A 17 14.97 -20.54 -2.19
CA LEU A 17 14.09 -19.41 -1.91
C LEU A 17 13.24 -19.16 -3.15
N SER A 18 11.93 -19.43 -3.06
CA SER A 18 10.96 -19.17 -4.14
C SER A 18 11.02 -17.71 -4.64
N TRP A 19 11.53 -16.78 -3.82
CA TRP A 19 11.93 -15.43 -4.21
C TRP A 19 12.87 -15.36 -5.43
N MET A 20 13.81 -16.31 -5.56
CA MET A 20 14.80 -16.33 -6.66
C MET A 20 14.26 -16.96 -7.94
N ASP A 21 13.19 -17.76 -7.85
CA ASP A 21 12.61 -18.47 -9.00
C ASP A 21 11.34 -17.78 -9.51
N THR A 22 10.39 -17.52 -8.61
CA THR A 22 9.07 -16.95 -8.94
C THR A 22 8.91 -15.49 -8.53
N GLY A 23 9.73 -14.99 -7.61
CA GLY A 23 9.57 -13.65 -7.03
C GLY A 23 8.49 -13.56 -5.94
N PHE A 24 7.80 -14.66 -5.60
CA PHE A 24 6.70 -14.68 -4.64
C PHE A 24 6.84 -15.79 -3.60
N VAL A 25 6.30 -15.56 -2.40
CA VAL A 25 6.12 -16.58 -1.35
C VAL A 25 4.83 -16.36 -0.56
N TYR A 26 4.32 -17.42 0.06
CA TYR A 26 3.31 -17.32 1.11
C TYR A 26 3.98 -17.56 2.47
N LEU A 27 3.84 -16.60 3.38
CA LEU A 27 4.29 -16.75 4.77
C LEU A 27 3.10 -17.13 5.65
N VAL A 28 3.24 -18.24 6.36
CA VAL A 28 2.28 -18.69 7.40
C VAL A 28 2.93 -18.60 8.78
N ASN A 29 2.12 -18.54 9.83
CA ASN A 29 2.58 -18.41 11.21
C ASN A 29 3.50 -17.18 11.43
N HIS A 30 3.21 -16.08 10.72
CA HIS A 30 3.87 -14.79 10.94
C HIS A 30 3.47 -14.18 12.29
N SER A 31 4.23 -13.18 12.73
CA SER A 31 4.04 -12.51 14.04
C SER A 31 2.83 -11.58 14.12
N VAL A 32 2.22 -11.20 13.00
CA VAL A 32 1.05 -10.30 12.96
C VAL A 32 -0.19 -11.01 13.54
N PRO A 33 -0.79 -10.52 14.64
CA PRO A 33 -1.98 -11.13 15.23
C PRO A 33 -3.19 -11.08 14.30
N LYS A 34 -3.97 -12.17 14.28
CA LYS A 34 -5.16 -12.30 13.42
C LYS A 34 -6.21 -11.24 13.73
N GLU A 35 -6.35 -10.89 15.00
CA GLU A 35 -7.29 -9.89 15.49
C GLU A 35 -6.97 -8.50 14.94
N LYS A 36 -5.67 -8.18 14.78
CA LYS A 36 -5.23 -6.91 14.18
C LYS A 36 -5.48 -6.85 12.68
N ILE A 37 -5.35 -7.98 11.98
CA ILE A 37 -5.73 -8.09 10.57
C ILE A 37 -7.24 -7.90 10.43
N GLU A 38 -8.05 -8.58 11.24
CA GLU A 38 -9.51 -8.43 11.20
C GLU A 38 -9.95 -7.00 11.54
N GLU A 39 -9.32 -6.37 12.54
CA GLU A 39 -9.56 -4.98 12.93
C GLU A 39 -9.34 -4.01 11.75
N ILE A 40 -8.20 -4.09 11.06
CA ILE A 40 -7.90 -3.18 9.95
C ILE A 40 -8.83 -3.42 8.75
N PHE A 41 -9.24 -4.66 8.47
CA PHE A 41 -10.21 -4.95 7.41
C PHE A 41 -11.61 -4.40 7.73
N VAL A 42 -12.05 -4.50 8.99
CA VAL A 42 -13.32 -3.90 9.44
C VAL A 42 -13.25 -2.37 9.34
N LEU A 43 -12.15 -1.76 9.77
CA LEU A 43 -11.94 -0.32 9.66
C LEU A 43 -11.92 0.14 8.20
N SER A 44 -11.16 -0.55 7.35
CA SER A 44 -11.05 -0.27 5.92
C SER A 44 -12.42 -0.31 5.26
N LYS A 45 -13.24 -1.33 5.56
CA LYS A 45 -14.62 -1.38 5.08
C LYS A 45 -15.44 -0.16 5.52
N LYS A 46 -15.39 0.21 6.81
CA LYS A 46 -16.10 1.40 7.31
C LYS A 46 -15.68 2.68 6.60
N PHE A 47 -14.39 2.83 6.29
CA PHE A 47 -13.87 3.96 5.53
C PHE A 47 -14.46 3.99 4.11
N PHE A 48 -14.40 2.87 3.37
CA PHE A 48 -14.89 2.82 1.99
C PHE A 48 -16.43 2.90 1.86
N ASP A 49 -17.16 2.52 2.93
CA ASP A 49 -18.60 2.69 3.07
C ASP A 49 -19.03 4.16 3.34
N LEU A 50 -18.10 5.07 3.64
CA LEU A 50 -18.40 6.51 3.79
C LEU A 50 -18.89 7.11 2.45
N SER A 51 -19.68 8.18 2.55
CA SER A 51 -20.06 8.95 1.36
C SER A 51 -18.81 9.48 0.64
N MET A 52 -18.90 9.60 -0.68
CA MET A 52 -17.82 10.17 -1.49
C MET A 52 -17.32 11.50 -0.91
N GLU A 53 -18.24 12.41 -0.57
CA GLU A 53 -17.92 13.69 0.07
C GLU A 53 -17.04 13.55 1.32
N LYS A 54 -17.31 12.56 2.17
CA LYS A 54 -16.52 12.32 3.39
C LYS A 54 -15.16 11.71 3.08
N LYS A 55 -15.08 10.75 2.15
CA LYS A 55 -13.80 10.14 1.75
C LYS A 55 -12.85 11.19 1.15
N GLN A 56 -13.40 12.15 0.42
CA GLN A 56 -12.67 13.28 -0.19
C GLN A 56 -12.10 14.29 0.82
N LEU A 57 -12.44 14.18 2.11
CA LEU A 57 -11.83 15.01 3.16
C LEU A 57 -10.44 14.52 3.57
N ALA A 58 -9.99 13.37 3.06
CA ALA A 58 -8.63 12.88 3.20
C ALA A 58 -7.91 12.81 1.83
N PRO A 59 -7.41 13.95 1.30
CA PRO A 59 -6.64 14.14 0.04
C PRO A 59 -5.33 13.28 -0.25
N HIS A 60 -4.89 13.06 -1.52
CA HIS A 60 -3.78 12.29 -2.16
C HIS A 60 -3.20 13.35 -3.07
N PRO A 61 -1.89 13.52 -3.07
CA PRO A 61 -1.25 14.53 -3.88
C PRO A 61 -1.48 14.31 -5.39
N PRO A 62 -1.62 15.38 -6.20
CA PRO A 62 -1.77 15.26 -7.65
C PRO A 62 -0.51 14.75 -8.38
N SER A 63 0.67 14.80 -7.74
CA SER A 63 1.92 14.28 -8.33
C SER A 63 2.04 12.77 -8.15
N GLY A 64 2.28 12.01 -9.22
CA GLY A 64 2.55 10.57 -9.13
C GLY A 64 3.88 10.19 -8.46
N THR A 65 4.70 11.18 -8.08
CA THR A 65 5.94 11.01 -7.32
C THR A 65 5.73 10.95 -5.81
N HIS A 66 4.57 11.42 -5.33
CA HIS A 66 4.20 11.38 -3.92
C HIS A 66 2.90 10.59 -3.83
N HIS A 67 2.85 9.61 -2.94
CA HIS A 67 1.66 8.80 -2.71
C HIS A 67 0.81 9.34 -1.55
N ARG A 68 1.37 10.28 -0.78
CA ARG A 68 0.76 10.92 0.40
C ARG A 68 1.35 12.32 0.54
N GLY A 69 0.52 13.35 0.73
CA GLY A 69 0.97 14.73 0.87
C GLY A 69 1.70 15.32 -0.35
N ALA A 70 1.60 16.63 -0.57
CA ALA A 70 2.53 17.39 -1.40
C ALA A 70 2.76 18.76 -0.76
N LEU A 71 3.97 19.30 -0.89
CA LEU A 71 4.33 20.62 -0.39
C LEU A 71 3.44 21.71 -1.02
N PRO A 72 2.91 22.68 -0.23
CA PRO A 72 2.03 23.75 -0.73
C PRO A 72 2.64 24.62 -1.84
N GLU A 73 3.97 24.73 -1.91
CA GLU A 73 4.70 25.59 -2.84
C GLU A 73 4.70 25.07 -4.28
N VAL A 74 4.25 23.83 -4.51
CA VAL A 74 4.18 23.18 -5.84
C VAL A 74 2.74 23.15 -6.37
N TRP A 75 1.85 24.04 -5.90
CA TRP A 75 0.48 24.14 -6.40
C TRP A 75 0.36 25.19 -7.53
N PRO A 76 0.47 24.81 -8.83
CA PRO A 76 0.00 25.67 -9.89
C PRO A 76 -1.54 25.70 -9.90
N VAL A 77 -2.08 26.92 -9.85
CA VAL A 77 -3.51 27.28 -9.70
C VAL A 77 -4.41 26.78 -10.85
N HIS A 78 -3.88 26.05 -11.84
CA HIS A 78 -4.57 25.71 -13.09
C HIS A 78 -4.82 24.20 -13.30
N TRP A 79 -4.63 23.34 -12.30
CA TRP A 79 -4.89 21.90 -12.48
C TRP A 79 -6.38 21.55 -12.29
N PRO A 80 -7.02 20.77 -13.19
CA PRO A 80 -8.38 20.29 -12.98
C PRO A 80 -8.44 19.47 -11.68
N GLN A 81 -9.48 19.71 -10.87
CA GLN A 81 -9.62 19.27 -9.47
C GLN A 81 -9.59 17.75 -9.28
N GLN A 82 -8.42 17.14 -9.42
CA GLN A 82 -8.20 15.71 -9.21
C GLN A 82 -8.04 15.42 -7.72
N LEU A 83 -8.82 14.43 -7.34
CA LEU A 83 -9.40 14.23 -6.03
C LEU A 83 -8.53 13.34 -5.16
N PRO A 84 -8.44 13.63 -3.86
CA PRO A 84 -7.21 13.28 -3.23
C PRO A 84 -7.50 12.19 -2.11
N GLY A 85 -6.65 11.15 -2.00
CA GLY A 85 -6.09 10.41 -0.80
C GLY A 85 -6.73 9.08 -0.67
N TYR A 86 -8.03 9.24 -0.69
CA TYR A 86 -8.88 8.41 -1.47
C TYR A 86 -8.67 8.57 -3.00
N SER A 87 -8.31 7.49 -3.71
CA SER A 87 -8.48 7.40 -5.17
C SER A 87 -9.87 6.84 -5.51
N ALA A 88 -10.63 7.53 -6.36
CA ALA A 88 -11.95 7.05 -6.80
C ALA A 88 -11.83 5.96 -7.90
N PRO A 89 -12.88 5.14 -8.12
CA PRO A 89 -12.86 4.12 -9.17
C PRO A 89 -12.51 4.70 -10.55
N GLY A 90 -11.55 4.08 -11.22
CA GLY A 90 -11.09 4.45 -12.56
C GLY A 90 -10.14 5.64 -12.62
N VAL A 91 -9.74 6.23 -11.49
CA VAL A 91 -8.82 7.39 -11.44
C VAL A 91 -7.36 6.94 -11.43
N GLU A 92 -7.01 5.89 -10.69
CA GLU A 92 -5.65 5.39 -10.59
C GLU A 92 -5.41 4.26 -11.60
N LYS A 93 -4.39 4.42 -12.47
CA LYS A 93 -3.79 3.34 -13.25
C LYS A 93 -2.29 3.45 -13.10
N ILE A 94 -1.67 2.47 -12.45
CA ILE A 94 -0.21 2.41 -12.30
C ILE A 94 0.36 2.06 -13.68
N SER A 95 1.00 3.02 -14.34
CA SER A 95 1.72 2.78 -15.58
C SER A 95 3.20 3.03 -15.35
N GLN A 96 3.99 1.98 -15.41
CA GLN A 96 5.45 2.10 -15.44
C GLN A 96 5.87 2.53 -16.85
N HIS A 97 6.84 3.45 -16.93
CA HIS A 97 7.48 3.91 -18.18
C HIS A 97 6.63 4.70 -19.18
N ILE A 98 5.47 5.22 -18.78
CA ILE A 98 4.71 6.21 -19.57
C ILE A 98 4.84 7.57 -18.89
N TYR A 99 5.63 8.45 -19.47
CA TYR A 99 5.85 9.83 -18.98
C TYR A 99 5.04 10.85 -19.76
N ASP A 100 4.45 10.44 -20.89
CA ASP A 100 3.59 11.28 -21.71
C ASP A 100 2.15 11.25 -21.19
N MET A 101 1.63 12.43 -20.88
CA MET A 101 0.33 12.60 -20.22
C MET A 101 -0.85 12.23 -21.13
N ASP A 102 -0.72 12.41 -22.44
CA ASP A 102 -1.77 12.08 -23.41
C ASP A 102 -1.83 10.56 -23.66
N GLU A 103 -0.68 9.88 -23.65
CA GLU A 103 -0.60 8.42 -23.69
C GLU A 103 -1.15 7.77 -22.42
N LEU A 104 -0.85 8.36 -21.25
CA LEU A 104 -1.42 7.97 -19.95
C LEU A 104 -2.95 8.07 -19.95
N ALA A 105 -3.49 9.19 -20.41
CA ALA A 105 -4.93 9.39 -20.53
C ALA A 105 -5.59 8.39 -21.49
N LYS A 106 -4.98 8.14 -22.67
CA LYS A 106 -5.46 7.14 -23.63
C LYS A 106 -5.46 5.71 -23.06
N ASN A 107 -4.44 5.36 -22.26
CA ASN A 107 -4.38 4.06 -21.61
C ASN A 107 -5.37 3.91 -20.45
N ARG A 108 -5.69 5.00 -19.73
CA ARG A 108 -6.74 5.02 -18.70
C ARG A 108 -8.15 4.84 -19.28
N ILE A 109 -8.37 5.32 -20.50
CA ILE A 109 -9.69 5.24 -21.17
C ILE A 109 -10.01 3.83 -21.70
N LYS A 110 -9.02 3.00 -22.06
CA LYS A 110 -9.27 1.68 -22.66
C LYS A 110 -9.94 0.67 -21.74
N ALA A 111 -9.50 0.63 -20.48
CA ALA A 111 -10.04 -0.22 -19.42
C ALA A 111 -9.60 0.39 -18.08
N PRO A 112 -10.51 1.12 -17.39
CA PRO A 112 -10.19 1.73 -16.11
C PRO A 112 -10.11 0.67 -14.99
N ASP A 113 -9.19 0.88 -14.04
CA ASP A 113 -9.12 0.06 -12.83
C ASP A 113 -10.26 0.44 -11.87
N VAL A 114 -11.19 -0.48 -11.64
CA VAL A 114 -12.30 -0.29 -10.71
C VAL A 114 -11.88 -0.69 -9.30
N LYS A 115 -11.20 0.26 -8.66
CA LYS A 115 -10.71 0.18 -7.28
C LYS A 115 -10.74 1.54 -6.58
N GLU A 116 -10.82 1.51 -5.27
CA GLU A 116 -10.60 2.65 -4.39
C GLU A 116 -9.38 2.36 -3.51
N SER A 117 -8.58 3.38 -3.21
CA SER A 117 -7.42 3.24 -2.33
C SER A 117 -7.37 4.34 -1.28
N PHE A 118 -6.81 4.04 -0.10
CA PHE A 118 -6.36 5.01 0.90
C PHE A 118 -4.95 4.66 1.34
N GLU A 119 -4.09 5.67 1.49
CA GLU A 119 -2.65 5.47 1.70
C GLU A 119 -2.16 6.26 2.91
N CYS A 120 -1.44 5.60 3.81
CA CYS A 120 -0.74 6.22 4.94
C CYS A 120 0.67 5.59 5.13
N GLY A 121 1.53 6.26 5.88
CA GLY A 121 2.86 5.80 6.26
C GLY A 121 3.22 6.32 7.65
N ARG A 122 4.52 6.44 7.97
CA ARG A 122 4.96 7.02 9.26
C ARG A 122 4.57 8.50 9.38
N GLU A 123 4.31 8.97 10.60
CA GLU A 123 3.85 10.34 10.86
C GLU A 123 4.96 11.38 10.70
N GLU A 124 6.20 10.99 10.93
CA GLU A 124 7.36 11.89 10.96
C GLU A 124 7.92 12.16 9.56
N ASP A 125 7.22 11.77 8.50
CA ASP A 125 7.64 12.01 7.13
C ASP A 125 7.23 13.41 6.68
N GLU A 126 8.16 14.36 6.83
CA GLU A 126 7.97 15.75 6.41
C GLU A 126 7.84 15.91 4.90
N ASN A 127 8.36 14.96 4.10
CA ASN A 127 8.29 15.01 2.64
C ASN A 127 6.95 14.45 2.12
N MET A 128 6.41 13.44 2.81
CA MET A 128 5.15 12.79 2.47
C MET A 128 4.23 12.67 3.69
N PRO A 129 3.70 13.80 4.20
CA PRO A 129 2.84 13.78 5.37
C PRO A 129 1.54 13.01 5.08
N ASN A 130 1.08 12.27 6.07
CA ASN A 130 -0.23 11.62 6.01
C ASN A 130 -1.35 12.66 5.94
N ILE A 131 -2.41 12.32 5.19
CA ILE A 131 -3.61 13.13 5.11
C ILE A 131 -4.77 12.31 5.68
N TRP A 132 -5.12 12.63 6.92
CA TRP A 132 -6.16 11.92 7.67
C TRP A 132 -7.54 12.54 7.48
N LEU A 133 -8.59 11.76 7.74
CA LEU A 133 -9.94 12.30 7.89
C LEU A 133 -9.99 13.28 9.07
N PRO A 134 -10.78 14.36 9.00
CA PRO A 134 -11.07 15.20 10.14
C PRO A 134 -11.63 14.43 11.34
N ASP A 135 -11.32 14.91 12.54
CA ASP A 135 -11.79 14.32 13.79
C ASP A 135 -13.32 14.14 13.81
N GLY A 136 -13.76 12.99 14.33
CA GLY A 136 -15.17 12.66 14.49
C GLY A 136 -15.87 12.03 13.28
N ILE A 137 -15.27 12.05 12.08
CA ILE A 137 -15.86 11.42 10.88
C ILE A 137 -15.76 9.89 10.96
N LEU A 138 -14.58 9.40 11.32
CA LEU A 138 -14.33 7.99 11.59
C LEU A 138 -13.37 7.87 12.78
N PRO A 139 -13.90 7.90 14.03
CA PRO A 139 -13.08 7.83 15.22
C PRO A 139 -12.21 6.57 15.25
N GLY A 140 -10.93 6.72 15.63
CA GLY A 140 -9.96 5.63 15.67
C GLY A 140 -9.30 5.31 14.33
N PHE A 141 -9.68 6.00 13.23
CA PHE A 141 -9.15 5.66 11.91
C PHE A 141 -7.63 5.82 11.82
N LYS A 142 -7.13 6.98 12.26
CA LYS A 142 -5.70 7.28 12.27
C LYS A 142 -4.94 6.29 13.14
N GLU A 143 -5.40 6.11 14.37
CA GLU A 143 -4.74 5.29 15.39
C GLU A 143 -4.64 3.84 14.93
N THR A 144 -5.74 3.24 14.44
CA THR A 144 -5.73 1.87 13.96
C THR A 144 -4.86 1.70 12.70
N CYS A 145 -4.82 2.67 11.79
CA CYS A 145 -3.93 2.62 10.63
C CYS A 145 -2.45 2.65 11.04
N LEU A 146 -2.08 3.55 11.96
CA LEU A 146 -0.72 3.69 12.45
C LEU A 146 -0.28 2.46 13.27
N ASP A 147 -1.15 1.96 14.15
CA ASP A 147 -0.90 0.72 14.90
C ASP A 147 -0.60 -0.44 13.95
N PHE A 148 -1.39 -0.58 12.88
CA PHE A 148 -1.19 -1.64 11.89
C PHE A 148 0.07 -1.41 11.04
N PHE A 149 0.38 -0.17 10.65
CA PHE A 149 1.59 0.20 9.95
C PHE A 149 2.85 -0.24 10.72
N TRP A 150 2.95 0.13 11.99
CA TRP A 150 4.10 -0.22 12.83
C TRP A 150 4.19 -1.72 13.09
N LEU A 151 3.06 -2.40 13.24
CA LEU A 151 3.01 -3.85 13.36
C LEU A 151 3.57 -4.56 12.11
N LEU A 152 3.23 -4.07 10.91
CA LEU A 152 3.76 -4.60 9.66
C LEU A 152 5.25 -4.29 9.50
N TYR A 153 5.72 -3.12 9.94
CA TYR A 153 7.13 -2.76 9.92
C TYR A 153 7.99 -3.71 10.77
N GLU A 154 7.55 -4.07 11.97
CA GLU A 154 8.26 -5.07 12.79
C GLU A 154 8.28 -6.47 12.14
N ALA A 155 7.19 -6.83 11.46
CA ALA A 155 7.13 -8.08 10.69
C ALA A 155 8.09 -8.05 9.49
N GLU A 156 8.18 -6.92 8.78
CA GLU A 156 9.12 -6.69 7.69
C GLU A 156 10.58 -6.86 8.16
N LEU A 157 10.98 -6.22 9.27
CA LEU A 157 12.32 -6.38 9.83
C LEU A 157 12.64 -7.84 10.17
N THR A 158 11.65 -8.59 10.65
CA THR A 158 11.79 -10.04 10.90
C THR A 158 12.04 -10.81 9.60
N ILE A 159 11.31 -10.49 8.54
CA ILE A 159 11.49 -11.10 7.20
C ILE A 159 12.88 -10.77 6.64
N TRP A 160 13.33 -9.52 6.76
CA TRP A 160 14.67 -9.12 6.34
C TRP A 160 15.77 -9.87 7.08
N GLY A 161 15.60 -10.11 8.39
CA GLY A 161 16.53 -10.94 9.14
C GLY A 161 16.59 -12.39 8.64
N ALA A 162 15.43 -13.00 8.40
CA ALA A 162 15.36 -14.34 7.84
C ALA A 162 15.98 -14.43 6.44
N MET A 163 15.76 -13.41 5.60
CA MET A 163 16.32 -13.33 4.26
C MET A 163 17.85 -13.19 4.28
N ALA A 164 18.40 -12.36 5.18
CA ALA A 164 19.84 -12.21 5.35
C ALA A 164 20.52 -13.53 5.73
N LEU A 165 19.93 -14.28 6.67
CA LEU A 165 20.40 -15.62 7.02
C LEU A 165 20.33 -16.59 5.83
N GLY A 166 19.29 -16.47 5.00
CA GLY A 166 19.16 -17.20 3.74
C GLY A 166 20.33 -16.95 2.79
N PHE A 167 20.73 -15.70 2.63
CA PHE A 167 21.89 -15.32 1.83
C PHE A 167 23.24 -15.55 2.52
N LYS A 168 23.26 -16.15 3.72
CA LYS A 168 24.46 -16.36 4.54
C LYS A 168 25.17 -15.04 4.91
N LEU A 169 24.37 -14.00 5.12
CA LEU A 169 24.79 -12.68 5.59
C LEU A 169 24.49 -12.56 7.10
N PRO A 170 25.08 -11.55 7.79
CA PRO A 170 24.66 -11.18 9.14
C PRO A 170 23.16 -10.88 9.19
N GLU A 171 22.45 -11.30 10.25
CA GLU A 171 20.99 -11.16 10.35
C GLU A 171 20.52 -9.69 10.27
N ASP A 172 21.36 -8.74 10.66
CA ASP A 172 21.11 -7.31 10.62
C ASP A 172 21.45 -6.64 9.28
N TYR A 173 22.01 -7.38 8.32
CA TYR A 173 22.50 -6.84 7.05
C TYR A 173 21.47 -5.98 6.32
N PHE A 174 20.26 -6.50 6.06
CA PHE A 174 19.20 -5.74 5.39
C PHE A 174 18.50 -4.74 6.32
N LYS A 175 18.39 -5.05 7.62
CA LYS A 175 17.78 -4.16 8.62
C LYS A 175 18.52 -2.82 8.70
N ALA A 176 19.84 -2.83 8.50
CA ALA A 176 20.67 -1.62 8.47
C ALA A 176 20.30 -0.63 7.35
N HIS A 177 19.59 -1.08 6.31
CA HIS A 177 19.11 -0.23 5.22
C HIS A 177 17.68 0.27 5.42
N HIS A 178 16.95 -0.32 6.37
CA HIS A 178 15.58 0.04 6.74
C HIS A 178 15.61 0.83 8.06
N THR A 179 16.47 1.84 8.16
CA THR A 179 16.58 2.68 9.37
C THR A 179 15.51 3.76 9.45
N LYS A 180 14.92 4.10 8.29
CA LYS A 180 13.72 4.93 8.19
C LYS A 180 12.57 4.04 7.72
N PRO A 181 11.43 4.02 8.45
CA PRO A 181 10.23 3.29 8.05
C PRO A 181 9.50 3.99 6.88
N ASP A 182 10.17 4.14 5.74
CA ASP A 182 9.63 4.82 4.56
C ASP A 182 8.69 3.89 3.74
N ASN A 183 7.94 3.06 4.46
CA ASN A 183 6.94 2.15 3.93
C ASN A 183 5.62 2.88 3.64
N GLN A 184 4.76 2.19 2.90
CA GLN A 184 3.41 2.64 2.62
C GLN A 184 2.39 1.56 2.96
N LEU A 185 1.48 1.88 3.87
CA LEU A 185 0.25 1.12 4.08
C LEU A 185 -0.79 1.60 3.06
N ARG A 186 -1.23 0.69 2.19
CA ARG A 186 -2.26 0.94 1.18
C ARG A 186 -3.48 0.07 1.46
N LEU A 187 -4.58 0.71 1.85
CA LEU A 187 -5.89 0.07 1.95
C LEU A 187 -6.53 0.07 0.56
N LEU A 188 -7.05 -1.08 0.13
CA LEU A 188 -7.67 -1.25 -1.19
C LEU A 188 -9.09 -1.78 -1.06
N TYR A 189 -10.00 -1.20 -1.83
CA TYR A 189 -11.36 -1.68 -2.00
C TYR A 189 -11.69 -1.88 -3.46
N TYR A 190 -12.27 -3.02 -3.78
CA TYR A 190 -12.69 -3.38 -5.13
C TYR A 190 -14.22 -3.48 -5.14
N PRO A 191 -14.94 -2.42 -5.58
CA PRO A 191 -16.40 -2.39 -5.59
C PRO A 191 -17.00 -3.56 -6.37
N SER A 192 -18.22 -4.01 -6.09
CA SER A 192 -18.84 -5.04 -6.94
C SER A 192 -19.00 -4.53 -8.39
N VAL A 193 -18.64 -5.36 -9.37
CA VAL A 193 -18.76 -5.07 -10.81
C VAL A 193 -19.42 -6.23 -11.53
N ALA A 194 -19.99 -5.98 -12.71
CA ALA A 194 -20.52 -7.07 -13.52
C ALA A 194 -19.38 -7.95 -14.04
N ALA A 195 -19.53 -9.27 -13.91
CA ALA A 195 -18.54 -10.22 -14.42
C ALA A 195 -18.36 -10.10 -15.94
N GLU A 196 -19.40 -9.68 -16.66
CA GLU A 196 -19.37 -9.45 -18.09
C GLU A 196 -18.41 -8.32 -18.49
N ASP A 197 -18.31 -7.26 -17.70
CA ASP A 197 -17.41 -6.13 -17.96
C ASP A 197 -15.93 -6.56 -17.81
N LEU A 198 -15.64 -7.42 -16.83
CA LEU A 198 -14.32 -8.02 -16.67
C LEU A 198 -14.00 -8.98 -17.83
N ALA A 199 -14.96 -9.82 -18.22
CA ALA A 199 -14.78 -10.79 -19.29
C ALA A 199 -14.59 -10.14 -20.68
N LYS A 200 -15.20 -8.97 -20.89
CA LYS A 200 -15.04 -8.16 -22.10
C LYS A 200 -13.83 -7.21 -22.05
N GLU A 201 -13.06 -7.24 -20.96
CA GLU A 201 -11.91 -6.36 -20.71
C GLU A 201 -12.26 -4.86 -20.83
N THR A 202 -13.53 -4.49 -20.58
CA THR A 202 -13.97 -3.09 -20.58
C THR A 202 -13.59 -2.37 -19.29
N ILE A 203 -13.30 -3.14 -18.23
CA ILE A 203 -12.76 -2.68 -16.95
C ILE A 203 -11.72 -3.68 -16.45
N THR A 204 -10.83 -3.23 -15.58
CA THR A 204 -9.86 -4.09 -14.87
C THR A 204 -9.99 -3.88 -13.36
N ARG A 205 -9.49 -4.82 -12.55
CA ARG A 205 -9.36 -4.61 -11.09
C ARG A 205 -8.06 -3.87 -10.78
N ILE A 206 -6.98 -4.40 -11.31
CA ILE A 206 -5.64 -3.81 -11.29
C ILE A 206 -4.90 -4.30 -12.53
N GLY A 207 -4.26 -3.40 -13.26
CA GLY A 207 -3.39 -3.78 -14.37
C GLY A 207 -2.15 -4.54 -13.92
N ALA A 208 -1.54 -5.32 -14.81
CA ALA A 208 -0.24 -5.95 -14.54
C ALA A 208 0.85 -4.88 -14.33
N HIS A 209 1.63 -5.02 -13.26
CA HIS A 209 2.70 -4.10 -12.85
C HIS A 209 3.73 -4.85 -12.00
N SER A 210 4.88 -4.22 -11.74
CA SER A 210 5.76 -4.61 -10.64
C SER A 210 5.61 -3.65 -9.47
N ASP A 211 5.86 -4.12 -8.26
CA ASP A 211 6.07 -3.24 -7.11
C ASP A 211 7.41 -2.50 -7.25
N PHE A 212 7.57 -1.37 -6.57
CA PHE A 212 8.76 -0.50 -6.67
C PHE A 212 9.80 -0.70 -5.57
N GLY A 213 9.41 -1.32 -4.44
CA GLY A 213 10.23 -1.48 -3.24
C GLY A 213 11.41 -2.44 -3.39
#